data_AF-A0A7V8W563-F1
#
_entry.id   AF-A0A7V8W563-F1
#
_cell.length_a   1.000
_cell.length_b   1.000
_cell.length_c   1.000
_cell.angle_alpha   90.00
_cell.angle_beta   90.00
_cell.angle_gamma   90.00
#
_symmetry.space_group_name_H-M   'P 1'
#
loop_
_entity.id
_entity.type
_entity.pdbx_description
1 polymer ?
#
loop_
_entity_poly.entity_id
_entity_poly.type
_entity_poly.pdbx_seq_one_letter_code
_entity_poly.pdbx_strand_id
1 'polypeptide(L)'
;MSQRELLFTEDELRLIGDEQFFLQKARIMKKVRALLDALYAGLQSDVAGVNLLTPSSFTLKKYQFVKGEHLDDYPYQYLDFPKHFEGDEKFTFRSLFWWGHHFVFAMIVEGGALLQYKQNLINRYHQVAGKEIHLSLSPSPWEWKQGEGYTLPVTHDRKSEVAAVLGGRRFFKLCRFVRHDDPVVTSGRLIETGRETFQSILPVITA
;
A
#
# COMPACT_ATOMS: atom_id res chain seq x y z
N MET A 1 -18.78 28.23 -15.62
CA MET A 1 -17.95 28.98 -14.68
C MET A 1 -18.34 30.44 -14.74
N SER A 2 -18.58 31.09 -13.61
CA SER A 2 -18.83 32.53 -13.56
C SER A 2 -17.53 33.33 -13.70
N GLN A 3 -17.59 34.60 -14.08
CA GLN A 3 -16.41 35.48 -14.13
C GLN A 3 -15.66 35.59 -12.80
N ARG A 4 -16.36 35.41 -11.67
CA ARG A 4 -15.76 35.45 -10.33
C ARG A 4 -15.00 34.17 -9.99
N GLU A 5 -15.34 33.05 -10.62
CA GLU A 5 -14.64 31.75 -10.48
C GLU A 5 -13.35 31.68 -11.32
N LEU A 6 -13.09 32.70 -12.16
CA LEU A 6 -11.87 32.81 -12.97
C LEU A 6 -10.80 33.69 -12.32
N LEU A 7 -11.12 34.37 -11.21
CA LEU A 7 -10.15 35.18 -10.47
C LEU A 7 -9.35 34.30 -9.51
N PHE A 8 -8.03 34.39 -9.55
CA PHE A 8 -7.17 33.73 -8.58
C PHE A 8 -7.35 34.34 -7.19
N THR A 9 -7.44 33.48 -6.19
CA THR A 9 -7.34 33.83 -4.79
C THR A 9 -5.92 34.25 -4.43
N GLU A 10 -5.74 34.93 -3.30
CA GLU A 10 -4.42 35.33 -2.81
C GLU A 10 -3.49 34.13 -2.58
N ASP A 11 -4.04 33.00 -2.12
CA ASP A 11 -3.28 31.77 -1.92
C ASP A 11 -2.86 31.13 -3.24
N GLU A 12 -3.72 31.15 -4.26
CA GLU A 12 -3.37 30.69 -5.61
C GLU A 12 -2.29 31.58 -6.25
N LEU A 13 -2.38 32.90 -6.10
CA LEU A 13 -1.33 33.82 -6.58
C LEU A 13 0.00 33.57 -5.86
N ARG A 14 -0.02 33.29 -4.55
CA ARG A 14 1.17 32.93 -3.78
C ARG A 14 1.79 31.62 -4.29
N LEU A 15 0.98 30.60 -4.57
CA LEU A 15 1.46 29.33 -5.11
C LEU A 15 1.98 29.46 -6.55
N ILE A 16 1.33 30.26 -7.40
CA ILE A 16 1.80 30.55 -8.76
C ILE A 16 3.17 31.22 -8.74
N GLY A 17 3.40 32.13 -7.78
CA GLY A 17 4.69 32.81 -7.59
C GLY A 17 5.76 31.99 -6.86
N ASP A 18 5.45 30.79 -6.36
CA ASP A 18 6.43 29.96 -5.65
C ASP A 18 7.31 29.16 -6.62
N GLU A 19 8.45 29.75 -6.98
CA GLU A 19 9.46 29.10 -7.82
C GLU A 19 10.12 27.87 -7.16
N GLN A 20 10.08 27.78 -5.82
CA GLN A 20 10.75 26.71 -5.08
C GLN A 20 9.87 25.46 -4.98
N PHE A 21 8.55 25.60 -4.95
CA PHE A 21 7.62 24.50 -4.72
C PHE A 21 7.85 23.33 -5.68
N PHE A 22 7.82 23.58 -7.00
CA PHE A 22 7.98 22.52 -7.98
C PHE A 22 9.40 21.94 -8.03
N LEU A 23 10.42 22.75 -7.70
CA LEU A 23 11.81 22.27 -7.56
C LEU A 23 11.96 21.32 -6.36
N GLN A 24 11.37 21.67 -5.22
CA GLN A 24 11.34 20.83 -4.03
C GLN A 24 10.53 19.56 -4.27
N LYS A 25 9.35 19.66 -4.90
CA LYS A 25 8.55 18.51 -5.34
C LYS A 25 9.36 17.57 -6.22
N ALA A 26 10.07 18.07 -7.22
CA ALA A 26 10.92 17.25 -8.09
C ALA A 26 12.03 16.52 -7.29
N ARG A 27 12.67 17.19 -6.33
CA ARG A 27 13.67 16.59 -5.44
C ARG A 27 13.06 15.49 -4.57
N ILE A 28 11.92 15.74 -3.95
CA ILE A 28 11.20 14.77 -3.11
C ILE A 28 10.80 13.55 -3.94
N MET A 29 10.25 13.74 -5.14
CA MET A 29 9.86 12.64 -6.01
C MET A 29 11.05 11.77 -6.43
N LYS A 30 12.23 12.36 -6.67
CA LYS A 30 13.46 11.57 -6.90
C LYS A 30 13.87 10.76 -5.66
N LYS A 31 13.76 11.34 -4.45
CA LYS A 31 14.03 10.62 -3.19
C LYS A 31 13.07 9.45 -2.99
N VAL A 32 11.77 9.68 -3.20
CA VAL A 32 10.75 8.62 -3.12
C VAL A 32 11.06 7.48 -4.08
N ARG A 33 11.47 7.79 -5.32
CA ARG A 33 11.89 6.75 -6.27
C ARG A 33 13.04 5.91 -5.73
N ALA A 34 14.10 6.57 -5.24
CA ALA A 34 15.26 5.87 -4.67
C ALA A 34 14.91 5.02 -3.45
N LEU A 35 13.99 5.48 -2.60
CA LEU A 35 13.46 4.69 -1.47
C LEU A 35 12.74 3.43 -1.96
N LEU A 36 11.90 3.54 -3.00
CA LEU A 36 11.21 2.39 -3.58
C LEU A 36 12.18 1.41 -4.25
N ASP A 37 13.26 1.89 -4.88
CA ASP A 37 14.31 1.04 -5.44
C ASP A 37 15.06 0.25 -4.35
N ALA A 38 15.42 0.92 -3.25
CA ALA A 38 16.07 0.27 -2.11
C ALA A 38 15.14 -0.74 -1.41
N LEU A 39 13.85 -0.41 -1.28
CA LEU A 39 12.84 -1.32 -0.77
C LEU A 39 12.67 -2.55 -1.67
N TYR A 40 12.67 -2.36 -2.99
CA TYR A 40 12.60 -3.47 -3.95
C TYR A 40 13.75 -4.47 -3.72
N ALA A 41 14.99 -4.00 -3.60
CA ALA A 41 16.14 -4.86 -3.33
C ALA A 41 16.01 -5.62 -1.99
N GLY A 42 15.48 -4.95 -0.96
CA GLY A 42 15.17 -5.57 0.34
C GLY A 42 14.12 -6.67 0.23
N LEU A 43 13.00 -6.39 -0.45
CA LEU A 43 11.92 -7.35 -0.65
C LEU A 43 12.37 -8.55 -1.50
N GLN A 44 13.24 -8.35 -2.50
CA GLN A 44 13.83 -9.46 -3.27
C GLN A 44 14.61 -10.42 -2.37
N SER A 45 15.30 -9.88 -1.36
CA SER A 45 16.02 -10.68 -0.38
C SER A 45 15.07 -11.40 0.58
N ASP A 46 14.00 -10.71 1.02
CA ASP A 46 13.01 -11.28 1.96
C ASP A 46 12.19 -12.42 1.35
N VAL A 47 11.95 -12.36 0.03
CA VAL A 47 11.20 -13.41 -0.68
C VAL A 47 12.08 -14.55 -1.19
N ALA A 48 13.40 -14.37 -1.24
CA ALA A 48 14.33 -15.41 -1.65
C ALA A 48 14.25 -16.61 -0.69
N GLY A 49 13.86 -17.77 -1.20
CA GLY A 49 13.70 -18.99 -0.39
C GLY A 49 12.36 -19.10 0.34
N VAL A 50 11.45 -18.14 0.20
CA VAL A 50 10.09 -18.23 0.73
C VAL A 50 9.19 -18.94 -0.29
N ASN A 51 8.53 -20.01 0.14
CA ASN A 51 7.53 -20.70 -0.69
C ASN A 51 6.20 -19.95 -0.63
N LEU A 52 6.05 -18.93 -1.48
CA LEU A 52 4.81 -18.19 -1.61
C LEU A 52 3.71 -19.09 -2.18
N LEU A 53 2.53 -19.01 -1.58
CA LEU A 53 1.31 -19.48 -2.21
C LEU A 53 0.94 -18.47 -3.30
N THR A 54 1.07 -18.88 -4.57
CA THR A 54 0.94 -17.96 -5.71
C THR A 54 -0.07 -18.45 -6.73
N PRO A 55 -0.61 -17.55 -7.57
CA PRO A 55 -1.32 -17.92 -8.80
C PRO A 55 -0.47 -18.82 -9.71
N SER A 56 -1.10 -19.58 -10.60
CA SER A 56 -0.45 -20.61 -11.43
C SER A 56 0.59 -20.06 -12.42
N SER A 57 0.37 -18.87 -12.98
CA SER A 57 1.26 -18.17 -13.91
C SER A 57 2.13 -17.09 -13.22
N PHE A 58 2.23 -17.15 -11.89
CA PHE A 58 3.08 -16.24 -11.13
C PHE A 58 4.55 -16.40 -11.49
N THR A 59 5.28 -15.28 -11.52
CA THR A 59 6.73 -15.29 -11.61
C THR A 59 7.32 -14.18 -10.74
N LEU A 60 8.35 -14.52 -9.99
CA LEU A 60 9.06 -13.61 -9.10
C LEU A 60 9.85 -12.52 -9.85
N LYS A 61 9.94 -12.60 -11.19
CA LYS A 61 10.60 -11.59 -12.02
C LYS A 61 9.73 -10.37 -12.31
N LYS A 62 8.41 -10.46 -12.11
CA LYS A 62 7.47 -9.36 -12.41
C LYS A 62 7.46 -8.36 -11.25
N TYR A 63 7.73 -7.10 -11.58
CA TYR A 63 7.58 -5.94 -10.72
C TYR A 63 7.13 -4.74 -11.56
N GLN A 64 6.66 -3.68 -10.92
CA GLN A 64 6.36 -2.43 -11.61
C GLN A 64 6.61 -1.24 -10.70
N PHE A 65 7.18 -0.20 -11.29
CA PHE A 65 7.20 1.12 -10.68
C PHE A 65 6.30 2.05 -11.47
N VAL A 66 5.50 2.86 -10.78
CA VAL A 66 4.61 3.84 -11.41
C VAL A 66 4.76 5.17 -10.71
N LYS A 67 4.61 6.24 -11.50
CA LYS A 67 4.48 7.62 -11.06
C LYS A 67 3.23 8.21 -11.70
N GLY A 68 2.45 8.97 -10.95
CA GLY A 68 1.30 9.71 -11.45
C GLY A 68 1.02 10.96 -10.65
N GLU A 69 0.06 11.74 -11.14
CA GLU A 69 -0.30 13.05 -10.58
C GLU A 69 -1.78 13.14 -10.16
N HIS A 70 -2.58 12.09 -10.41
CA HIS A 70 -4.04 12.10 -10.25
C HIS A 70 -4.57 10.96 -9.37
N LEU A 71 -4.02 10.80 -8.17
CA LEU A 71 -4.68 10.01 -7.13
C LEU A 71 -5.41 10.97 -6.21
N ASP A 72 -6.72 11.14 -6.45
CA ASP A 72 -7.54 12.26 -5.93
C ASP A 72 -6.86 13.64 -6.18
N ASP A 73 -6.25 13.81 -7.37
CA ASP A 73 -5.45 14.99 -7.77
C ASP A 73 -4.17 15.26 -6.95
N TYR A 74 -3.71 14.25 -6.20
CA TYR A 74 -2.40 14.28 -5.56
C TYR A 74 -1.36 13.45 -6.32
N PRO A 75 -0.09 13.93 -6.34
CA PRO A 75 1.04 13.15 -6.82
C PRO A 75 1.24 11.85 -6.06
N TYR A 76 1.68 10.81 -6.77
CA TYR A 76 1.98 9.53 -6.16
C TYR A 76 3.08 8.78 -6.90
N GLN A 77 3.73 7.87 -6.19
CA GLN A 77 4.61 6.84 -6.75
C GLN A 77 4.39 5.52 -6.04
N TYR A 78 4.50 4.41 -6.76
CA TYR A 78 4.45 3.11 -6.11
C TYR A 78 5.37 2.08 -6.75
N LEU A 79 5.74 1.09 -5.94
CA LEU A 79 6.30 -0.20 -6.33
C LEU A 79 5.23 -1.28 -6.14
N ASP A 80 5.01 -2.12 -7.15
CA ASP A 80 4.34 -3.41 -7.02
C ASP A 80 5.39 -4.52 -7.09
N PHE A 81 5.66 -5.19 -5.96
CA PHE A 81 6.51 -6.36 -5.89
C PHE A 81 6.34 -7.15 -4.58
N PRO A 82 6.13 -8.50 -4.63
CA PRO A 82 5.88 -9.31 -5.83
C PRO A 82 4.62 -8.83 -6.57
N LYS A 83 4.55 -9.05 -7.89
CA LYS A 83 3.46 -8.56 -8.73
C LYS A 83 2.92 -9.63 -9.67
N HIS A 84 1.61 -9.80 -9.65
CA HIS A 84 0.87 -10.57 -10.63
C HIS A 84 -0.52 -9.94 -10.81
N PHE A 85 -0.83 -9.59 -12.06
CA PHE A 85 -2.13 -9.14 -12.51
C PHE A 85 -2.43 -9.87 -13.82
N GLU A 86 -3.45 -10.72 -13.83
CA GLU A 86 -3.88 -11.48 -15.01
C GLU A 86 -5.39 -11.72 -14.94
N GLY A 87 -6.13 -11.17 -15.92
CA GLY A 87 -7.59 -11.15 -15.84
C GLY A 87 -8.08 -10.49 -14.54
N ASP A 88 -8.90 -11.22 -13.80
CA ASP A 88 -9.41 -10.79 -12.50
C ASP A 88 -8.45 -11.10 -11.33
N GLU A 89 -7.42 -11.93 -11.54
CA GLU A 89 -6.46 -12.29 -10.51
C GLU A 89 -5.51 -11.14 -10.19
N LYS A 90 -5.41 -10.82 -8.90
CA LYS A 90 -4.49 -9.81 -8.37
C LYS A 90 -3.72 -10.44 -7.23
N PHE A 91 -2.41 -10.37 -7.30
CA PHE A 91 -1.51 -10.74 -6.23
C PHE A 91 -0.37 -9.75 -6.26
N THR A 92 -0.43 -8.73 -5.42
CA THR A 92 0.64 -7.73 -5.36
C THR A 92 0.89 -7.26 -3.94
N PHE A 93 2.15 -7.02 -3.62
CA PHE A 93 2.51 -6.17 -2.50
C PHE A 93 2.88 -4.78 -3.04
N ARG A 94 2.02 -3.81 -2.77
CA ARG A 94 2.19 -2.42 -3.20
C ARG A 94 2.80 -1.57 -2.09
N SER A 95 3.89 -0.89 -2.41
CA SER A 95 4.47 0.18 -1.59
C SER A 95 4.18 1.52 -2.24
N LEU A 96 3.23 2.26 -1.71
CA LEU A 96 2.70 3.52 -2.25
C LEU A 96 3.21 4.70 -1.42
N PHE A 97 3.67 5.73 -2.09
CA PHE A 97 3.76 7.09 -1.55
C PHE A 97 2.62 7.92 -2.16
N TRP A 98 1.78 8.49 -1.32
CA TRP A 98 0.69 9.39 -1.72
C TRP A 98 0.94 10.77 -1.09
N TRP A 99 1.26 11.75 -1.94
CA TRP A 99 1.64 13.08 -1.52
C TRP A 99 0.54 13.74 -0.67
N GLY A 100 0.94 14.36 0.45
CA GLY A 100 0.00 14.99 1.39
C GLY A 100 -0.78 14.01 2.27
N HIS A 101 -0.57 12.71 2.09
CA HIS A 101 -1.30 11.65 2.79
C HIS A 101 -0.31 10.73 3.52
N HIS A 102 -0.06 9.54 2.99
CA HIS A 102 0.67 8.47 3.66
C HIS A 102 1.66 7.77 2.73
N PHE A 103 2.63 7.09 3.34
CA PHE A 103 3.20 5.88 2.78
C PHE A 103 2.32 4.69 3.16
N VAL A 104 2.02 3.81 2.20
CA VAL A 104 1.15 2.64 2.42
C VAL A 104 1.84 1.39 1.89
N PHE A 105 1.91 0.37 2.73
CA PHE A 105 2.41 -0.95 2.36
C PHE A 105 1.25 -1.93 2.40
N ALA A 106 0.87 -2.49 1.26
CA ALA A 106 -0.38 -3.22 1.14
C ALA A 106 -0.23 -4.52 0.34
N MET A 107 -0.69 -5.63 0.92
CA MET A 107 -0.93 -6.86 0.18
C MET A 107 -2.35 -6.85 -0.39
N ILE A 108 -2.48 -6.99 -1.70
CA ILE A 108 -3.75 -7.08 -2.44
C ILE A 108 -3.86 -8.48 -3.03
N VAL A 109 -4.93 -9.18 -2.68
CA VAL A 109 -5.26 -10.48 -3.26
C VAL A 109 -6.69 -10.53 -3.78
N GLU A 110 -6.85 -11.01 -5.01
CA GLU A 110 -8.13 -11.21 -5.70
C GLU A 110 -8.00 -12.42 -6.63
N GLY A 111 -9.06 -13.23 -6.75
CA GLY A 111 -9.02 -14.46 -7.55
C GLY A 111 -8.00 -15.49 -7.04
N GLY A 112 -7.64 -16.46 -7.89
CA GLY A 112 -6.65 -17.50 -7.59
C GLY A 112 -6.87 -18.21 -6.25
N ALA A 113 -5.83 -18.24 -5.42
CA ALA A 113 -5.85 -18.89 -4.11
C ALA A 113 -6.55 -18.08 -3.00
N LEU A 114 -7.47 -17.16 -3.33
CA LEU A 114 -8.15 -16.29 -2.38
C LEU A 114 -8.73 -17.01 -1.17
N LEU A 115 -9.41 -18.15 -1.40
CA LEU A 115 -10.00 -18.94 -0.31
C LEU A 115 -8.93 -19.39 0.68
N GLN A 116 -7.78 -19.84 0.18
CA GLN A 116 -6.66 -20.26 1.00
C GLN A 116 -6.00 -19.07 1.71
N TYR A 117 -5.85 -17.91 1.07
CA TYR A 117 -5.34 -16.71 1.74
C TYR A 117 -6.24 -16.27 2.91
N LYS A 118 -7.57 -16.34 2.74
CA LYS A 118 -8.52 -16.06 3.83
C LYS A 118 -8.37 -17.06 4.97
N GLN A 119 -8.30 -18.35 4.65
CA GLN A 119 -8.10 -19.41 5.65
C GLN A 119 -6.78 -19.22 6.40
N ASN A 120 -5.69 -18.91 5.70
CA ASN A 120 -4.39 -18.63 6.29
C ASN A 120 -4.45 -17.46 7.28
N LEU A 121 -5.07 -16.34 6.88
CA LEU A 121 -5.23 -15.19 7.76
C LEU A 121 -6.02 -15.54 9.04
N ILE A 122 -7.09 -16.32 8.95
CA ILE A 122 -7.88 -16.69 10.13
C ILE A 122 -7.19 -17.75 10.99
N ASN A 123 -6.54 -18.75 10.39
CA ASN A 123 -5.85 -19.82 11.09
C ASN A 123 -4.58 -19.32 11.79
N ARG A 124 -3.86 -18.40 11.15
CA ARG A 124 -2.59 -17.82 11.61
C ARG A 124 -2.77 -16.39 12.14
N TYR A 125 -3.99 -16.02 12.53
CA TYR A 125 -4.35 -14.64 12.92
C TYR A 125 -3.43 -14.04 13.98
N HIS A 126 -3.04 -14.82 15.00
CA HIS A 126 -2.13 -14.40 16.07
C HIS A 126 -0.73 -13.97 15.58
N GLN A 127 -0.31 -14.42 14.39
CA GLN A 127 0.98 -14.03 13.78
C GLN A 127 0.90 -12.70 13.03
N VAL A 128 -0.31 -12.23 12.72
CA VAL A 128 -0.57 -11.00 11.95
C VAL A 128 -1.12 -9.90 12.85
N ALA A 129 -1.91 -10.28 13.86
CA ALA A 129 -2.57 -9.36 14.76
C ALA A 129 -1.59 -8.52 15.58
N GLY A 130 -1.94 -7.25 15.81
CA GLY A 130 -1.14 -6.32 16.61
C GLY A 130 0.11 -5.76 15.91
N LYS A 131 0.29 -6.03 14.61
CA LYS A 131 1.45 -5.56 13.83
C LYS A 131 1.16 -4.31 12.98
N GLU A 132 0.28 -3.44 13.47
CA GLU A 132 -0.15 -2.21 12.78
C GLU A 132 -0.76 -2.46 11.39
N ILE A 133 -1.29 -3.66 11.17
CA ILE A 133 -1.97 -4.05 9.93
C ILE A 133 -3.46 -3.73 10.06
N HIS A 134 -4.02 -3.21 8.98
CA HIS A 134 -5.44 -2.94 8.81
C HIS A 134 -5.99 -3.74 7.64
N LEU A 135 -7.21 -4.25 7.77
CA LEU A 135 -8.01 -4.78 6.67
C LEU A 135 -8.80 -3.64 6.02
N SER A 136 -8.69 -3.48 4.70
CA SER A 136 -9.49 -2.50 3.95
C SER A 136 -10.97 -2.91 3.96
N LEU A 137 -11.84 -1.94 4.23
CA LEU A 137 -13.30 -2.09 4.21
C LEU A 137 -13.93 -1.69 2.88
N SER A 138 -13.18 -1.00 2.01
CA SER A 138 -13.67 -0.54 0.71
C SER A 138 -14.12 -1.68 -0.21
N PRO A 139 -15.12 -1.44 -1.09
CA PRO A 139 -15.48 -2.35 -2.18
C PRO A 139 -14.48 -2.33 -3.34
N SER A 140 -13.48 -1.44 -3.33
CA SER A 140 -12.43 -1.33 -4.34
C SER A 140 -11.04 -1.58 -3.74
N PRO A 141 -10.16 -2.34 -4.41
CA PRO A 141 -8.77 -2.49 -3.96
C PRO A 141 -7.97 -1.18 -4.03
N TRP A 142 -8.50 -0.16 -4.71
CA TRP A 142 -7.81 1.10 -5.01
C TRP A 142 -8.13 2.26 -4.06
N GLU A 143 -8.89 2.02 -2.98
CA GLU A 143 -9.12 3.01 -1.92
C GLU A 143 -7.93 3.06 -0.95
N TRP A 144 -7.31 4.22 -0.76
CA TRP A 144 -6.08 4.38 0.03
C TRP A 144 -6.27 5.18 1.32
N LYS A 145 -7.49 5.59 1.64
CA LYS A 145 -7.80 6.27 2.90
C LYS A 145 -7.72 5.29 4.08
N GLN A 146 -7.31 5.83 5.22
CA GLN A 146 -7.25 5.13 6.50
C GLN A 146 -8.29 5.74 7.45
N GLY A 147 -8.84 4.92 8.35
CA GLY A 147 -9.71 5.38 9.42
C GLY A 147 -11.07 4.69 9.42
N GLU A 148 -12.01 5.26 10.18
CA GLU A 148 -13.38 4.79 10.30
C GLU A 148 -14.06 4.73 8.92
N GLY A 149 -14.82 3.67 8.67
CA GLY A 149 -15.45 3.41 7.37
C GLY A 149 -14.50 2.91 6.28
N TYR A 150 -13.20 3.22 6.35
CA TYR A 150 -12.21 2.82 5.33
C TYR A 150 -11.45 1.55 5.68
N THR A 151 -11.12 1.36 6.96
CA THR A 151 -10.21 0.29 7.40
C THR A 151 -10.56 -0.27 8.77
N LEU A 152 -10.19 -1.53 8.99
CA LEU A 152 -10.39 -2.29 10.22
C LEU A 152 -9.05 -2.74 10.78
N PRO A 153 -8.57 -2.19 11.91
CA PRO A 153 -7.39 -2.71 12.60
C PRO A 153 -7.44 -4.23 12.84
N VAL A 154 -6.35 -4.92 12.50
CA VAL A 154 -6.16 -6.36 12.77
C VAL A 154 -5.51 -6.48 14.16
N THR A 155 -6.31 -6.35 15.21
CA THR A 155 -5.88 -6.49 16.61
C THR A 155 -6.32 -7.84 17.19
N HIS A 156 -5.67 -8.29 18.27
CA HIS A 156 -5.86 -9.63 18.83
C HIS A 156 -7.32 -9.97 19.17
N ASP A 157 -8.08 -8.97 19.59
CA ASP A 157 -9.48 -9.04 20.01
C ASP A 157 -10.50 -8.97 18.85
N ARG A 158 -10.05 -8.72 17.61
CA ARG A 158 -10.94 -8.47 16.46
C ARG A 158 -11.00 -9.58 15.43
N LYS A 159 -10.54 -10.79 15.78
CA LYS A 159 -10.53 -11.95 14.88
C LYS A 159 -11.89 -12.24 14.24
N SER A 160 -12.96 -12.25 15.03
CA SER A 160 -14.32 -12.56 14.56
C SER A 160 -14.85 -11.51 13.59
N GLU A 161 -14.55 -10.24 13.84
CA GLU A 161 -14.96 -9.12 12.97
C GLU A 161 -14.20 -9.15 11.64
N VAL A 162 -12.88 -9.40 11.68
CA VAL A 162 -12.07 -9.64 10.47
C VAL A 162 -12.63 -10.82 9.67
N ALA A 163 -12.97 -11.93 10.31
CA ALA A 163 -13.56 -13.09 9.63
C ALA A 163 -14.90 -12.76 8.96
N ALA A 164 -15.78 -12.03 9.66
CA ALA A 164 -17.06 -11.59 9.11
C ALA A 164 -16.88 -10.71 7.87
N VAL A 165 -15.95 -9.75 7.92
CA VAL A 165 -15.65 -8.85 6.79
C VAL A 165 -15.11 -9.62 5.59
N LEU A 166 -14.33 -10.69 5.79
CA LEU A 166 -13.76 -11.50 4.70
C LEU A 166 -14.76 -12.44 4.04
N GLY A 167 -15.79 -12.90 4.77
CA GLY A 167 -16.66 -14.02 4.37
C GLY A 167 -17.26 -13.92 2.96
N GLY A 168 -17.65 -12.73 2.52
CA GLY A 168 -18.27 -12.51 1.21
C GLY A 168 -17.41 -11.81 0.16
N ARG A 169 -16.17 -11.41 0.49
CA ARG A 169 -15.40 -10.54 -0.41
C ARG A 169 -14.69 -11.32 -1.52
N ARG A 170 -14.72 -10.78 -2.74
CA ARG A 170 -13.99 -11.34 -3.90
C ARG A 170 -12.51 -10.96 -3.94
N PHE A 171 -12.09 -10.05 -3.08
CA PHE A 171 -10.70 -9.68 -2.84
C PHE A 171 -10.54 -9.29 -1.36
N PHE A 172 -9.31 -9.16 -0.88
CA PHE A 172 -9.05 -8.38 0.32
C PHE A 172 -7.71 -7.67 0.22
N LYS A 173 -7.56 -6.63 1.05
CA LYS A 173 -6.35 -5.82 1.11
C LYS A 173 -5.94 -5.61 2.57
N LEU A 174 -4.73 -6.04 2.92
CA LEU A 174 -4.10 -5.77 4.21
C LEU A 174 -3.10 -4.64 4.04
N CYS A 175 -3.20 -3.58 4.85
CA CYS A 175 -2.40 -2.36 4.72
C CYS A 175 -1.73 -2.00 6.05
N ARG A 176 -0.48 -1.52 6.00
CA ARG A 176 0.10 -0.66 7.03
C ARG A 176 0.22 0.75 6.46
N PHE A 177 -0.17 1.76 7.24
CA PHE A 177 -0.12 3.16 6.87
C PHE A 177 0.92 3.87 7.74
N VAL A 178 1.76 4.71 7.12
CA VAL A 178 2.78 5.51 7.80
C VAL A 178 2.60 6.95 7.34
N ARG A 179 2.31 7.85 8.29
CA ARG A 179 2.17 9.27 7.98
C ARG A 179 3.53 9.90 7.66
N HIS A 180 3.53 10.98 6.89
CA HIS A 180 4.76 11.68 6.53
C HIS A 180 5.48 12.32 7.73
N ASP A 181 4.74 12.60 8.81
CA ASP A 181 5.23 13.15 10.08
C ASP A 181 5.59 12.06 11.12
N ASP A 182 5.48 10.78 10.76
CA ASP A 182 5.78 9.66 11.65
C ASP A 182 7.29 9.57 11.98
N PRO A 183 7.68 9.22 13.22
CA PRO A 183 9.07 8.97 13.60
C PRO A 183 9.82 8.00 12.67
N VAL A 184 9.14 7.00 12.09
CA VAL A 184 9.73 6.08 11.10
C VAL A 184 10.23 6.84 9.86
N VAL A 185 9.51 7.85 9.40
CA VAL A 185 9.90 8.65 8.23
C VAL A 185 11.08 9.55 8.59
N THR A 186 10.99 10.26 9.71
CA THR A 186 12.02 11.23 10.12
C THR A 186 13.33 10.57 10.55
N SER A 187 13.28 9.31 11.01
CA SER A 187 14.46 8.48 11.32
C SER A 187 14.98 7.66 10.13
N GLY A 188 14.37 7.76 8.94
CA GLY A 188 14.83 7.06 7.74
C GLY A 188 14.55 5.56 7.69
N ARG A 189 13.63 5.06 8.52
CA ARG A 189 13.31 3.62 8.67
C ARG A 189 12.20 3.10 7.75
N LEU A 190 11.74 3.91 6.78
CA LEU A 190 10.65 3.52 5.88
C LEU A 190 10.91 2.21 5.11
N ILE A 191 12.15 1.96 4.71
CA ILE A 191 12.52 0.72 4.01
C ILE A 191 12.36 -0.49 4.94
N GLU A 192 12.88 -0.39 6.17
CA GLU A 192 12.75 -1.44 7.20
C GLU A 192 11.28 -1.71 7.51
N THR A 193 10.50 -0.65 7.72
CA THR A 193 9.06 -0.74 7.96
C THR A 193 8.29 -1.41 6.82
N GLY A 194 8.65 -1.13 5.55
CA GLY A 194 8.06 -1.82 4.41
C GLY A 194 8.36 -3.32 4.40
N ARG A 195 9.61 -3.70 4.70
CA ARG A 195 10.06 -5.10 4.79
C ARG A 195 9.41 -5.84 5.95
N GLU A 196 9.39 -5.25 7.14
CA GLU A 196 8.69 -5.79 8.32
C GLU A 196 7.21 -6.03 8.04
N THR A 197 6.56 -5.11 7.31
CA THR A 197 5.16 -5.26 6.91
C THR A 197 4.98 -6.45 5.99
N PHE A 198 5.83 -6.59 4.97
CA PHE A 198 5.81 -7.75 4.07
C PHE A 198 5.98 -9.06 4.84
N GLN A 199 7.00 -9.14 5.70
CA GLN A 199 7.27 -10.30 6.56
C GLN A 199 6.09 -10.64 7.48
N SER A 200 5.42 -9.62 8.02
CA SER A 200 4.24 -9.79 8.88
C SER A 200 3.01 -10.35 8.15
N ILE A 201 2.96 -10.20 6.83
CA ILE A 201 1.88 -10.72 5.97
C ILE A 201 2.22 -12.10 5.39
N LEU A 202 3.49 -12.53 5.40
CA LEU A 202 3.90 -13.86 4.90
C LEU A 202 3.04 -15.02 5.42
N PRO A 203 2.59 -15.08 6.70
CA PRO A 203 1.72 -16.15 7.17
C PRO A 203 0.43 -16.31 6.36
N VAL A 204 -0.05 -15.23 5.73
CA VAL A 204 -1.26 -15.19 4.89
C VAL A 204 -1.00 -15.76 3.50
N ILE A 205 0.18 -15.50 2.93
CA ILE A 205 0.51 -15.76 1.52
C ILE A 205 1.56 -16.86 1.33
N THR A 206 1.75 -17.71 2.32
CA THR A 206 2.62 -18.89 2.28
C THR A 206 1.81 -20.15 2.56
N ALA A 207 2.31 -21.30 2.09
CA ALA A 207 1.70 -22.60 2.33
C ALA A 207 1.61 -22.94 3.82
#